data_AF-A0A4V2MUW9-F1
#
_entry.id   AF-A0A4V2MUW9-F1
#
_cell.length_a   1.000
_cell.length_b   1.000
_cell.length_c   1.000
_cell.angle_alpha   90.00
_cell.angle_beta   90.00
_cell.angle_gamma   90.00
#
_symmetry.space_group_name_H-M   'P 1'
#
loop_
_entity.id
_entity.type
_entity.pdbx_description
1 polymer ?
#
loop_
_entity_poly.entity_id
_entity_poly.type
_entity_poly.pdbx_seq_one_letter_code
_entity_poly.pdbx_strand_id
1 'polypeptide(L)'
;MVQTLVALLALASIAACAPSNKPNSGLQLNTIAKQQHKLYFGSATDNPELNDTAYTSILDSRMFGQITPANSMKWDAIEPSPGNFT
;
A
#
# COMPACT_ATOMS: atom_id res chain seq x y z
N MET A 1 30.26 0.94 39.83
CA MET A 1 30.00 0.05 38.66
C MET A 1 28.55 -0.37 38.49
N VAL A 2 27.68 -0.23 39.50
CA VAL A 2 26.25 -0.61 39.38
C VAL A 2 25.39 0.50 38.78
N GLN A 3 25.71 1.78 39.02
CA GLN A 3 24.97 2.92 38.44
C GLN A 3 25.09 3.04 36.92
N THR A 4 26.20 2.62 36.32
CA THR A 4 26.44 2.71 34.87
C THR A 4 25.63 1.69 34.07
N LEU A 5 25.20 0.59 34.68
CA LEU A 5 24.38 -0.43 34.02
C LEU A 5 22.91 -0.02 33.93
N VAL A 6 22.39 0.67 34.95
CA VAL A 6 20.99 1.11 35.03
C VAL A 6 20.67 2.22 34.01
N ALA A 7 21.63 3.10 33.73
CA ALA A 7 21.48 4.15 32.72
C ALA A 7 21.35 3.59 31.30
N LEU A 8 22.05 2.48 30.98
CA LEU A 8 22.01 1.86 29.65
C LEU A 8 20.66 1.17 29.36
N LEU A 9 20.00 0.65 30.40
CA LEU A 9 18.65 0.07 30.31
C LEU A 9 17.56 1.14 30.13
N ALA A 10 17.74 2.34 30.68
CA ALA A 10 16.78 3.43 30.56
C ALA A 10 16.78 4.09 29.17
N LEU A 11 17.91 4.11 28.45
CA LEU A 11 17.97 4.60 27.07
C LEU A 11 17.46 3.60 26.02
N ALA A 12 17.42 2.30 26.35
CA ALA A 12 16.87 1.28 25.45
C ALA A 12 15.32 1.35 25.35
N SER A 13 14.64 1.94 26.33
CA SER A 13 13.17 1.99 26.39
C SER A 13 12.54 3.14 25.60
N ILE A 14 13.31 4.12 25.14
CA ILE A 14 12.80 5.30 24.41
C ILE A 14 12.69 5.07 22.89
N ALA A 15 13.26 3.97 22.38
CA ALA A 15 13.16 3.62 20.95
C ALA A 15 11.81 2.95 20.57
N ALA A 16 10.96 2.61 21.55
CA ALA A 16 9.71 1.90 21.32
C ALA A 16 8.49 2.82 21.10
N CYS A 17 8.64 4.14 21.28
CA CYS A 17 7.57 5.12 21.13
C CYS A 17 7.76 6.02 19.91
N ALA A 18 8.25 5.47 18.79
CA ALA A 18 8.00 6.13 17.50
C ALA A 18 6.52 5.90 17.16
N PRO A 19 5.73 6.94 16.82
CA PRO A 19 4.40 6.72 16.28
C PRO A 19 4.54 5.85 15.05
N SER A 20 4.06 4.61 15.16
CA SER A 20 3.93 3.72 14.02
C SER A 20 2.82 4.33 13.17
N ASN A 21 3.20 5.12 12.18
CA ASN A 21 2.28 5.59 11.14
C ASN A 21 1.93 4.38 10.24
N LYS A 22 1.37 3.31 10.83
CA LYS A 22 0.80 2.23 10.06
C LYS A 22 -0.49 2.79 9.46
N PRO A 23 -0.65 2.79 8.13
CA PRO A 23 -1.92 3.16 7.53
C PRO A 23 -3.03 2.31 8.16
N ASN A 24 -4.13 3.00 8.49
CA ASN A 24 -5.27 2.55 9.26
C ASN A 24 -5.57 1.05 9.06
N SER A 25 -5.11 0.20 9.98
CA SER A 25 -5.37 -1.25 9.98
C SER A 25 -6.79 -1.60 10.47
N GLY A 26 -7.66 -0.59 10.63
CA GLY A 26 -8.99 -0.74 11.22
C GLY A 26 -9.98 -1.46 10.33
N LEU A 27 -9.94 -1.26 9.01
CA LEU A 27 -10.87 -1.90 8.07
C LEU A 27 -10.18 -2.12 6.72
N GLN A 28 -9.67 -3.34 6.52
CA GLN A 28 -9.10 -3.78 5.24
C GLN A 28 -10.25 -4.07 4.26
N LEU A 29 -10.50 -3.15 3.33
CA LEU A 29 -11.73 -3.13 2.51
C LEU A 29 -11.93 -4.43 1.73
N ASN A 30 -10.88 -4.92 1.06
CA ASN A 30 -10.96 -6.19 0.34
C ASN A 30 -11.12 -7.39 1.29
N THR A 31 -10.46 -7.40 2.44
CA THR A 31 -10.67 -8.44 3.47
C THR A 31 -12.14 -8.50 3.88
N ILE A 32 -12.78 -7.36 4.14
CA ILE A 32 -14.20 -7.28 4.49
C ILE A 32 -15.08 -7.73 3.32
N ALA A 33 -14.78 -7.30 2.09
CA ALA A 33 -15.53 -7.72 0.91
C ALA A 33 -15.50 -9.24 0.73
N LYS A 34 -14.34 -9.88 0.93
CA LYS A 34 -14.18 -11.34 0.91
C LYS A 34 -14.97 -12.02 2.03
N GLN A 35 -14.96 -11.47 3.25
CA GLN A 35 -15.77 -11.96 4.37
C GLN A 35 -17.28 -11.89 4.07
N GLN A 36 -17.71 -10.91 3.27
CA GLN A 36 -19.08 -10.76 2.78
C GLN A 36 -19.34 -11.52 1.46
N HIS A 37 -18.52 -12.53 1.15
CA HIS A 37 -18.63 -13.37 -0.05
C HIS A 37 -18.59 -12.63 -1.39
N LYS A 38 -18.00 -11.44 -1.44
CA LYS A 38 -17.72 -10.73 -2.70
C LYS A 38 -16.40 -11.21 -3.30
N LEU A 39 -16.23 -11.02 -4.61
CA LEU A 39 -15.00 -11.41 -5.31
C LEU A 39 -13.84 -10.48 -4.97
N TYR A 40 -14.05 -9.18 -4.85
CA TYR A 40 -13.01 -8.22 -4.50
C TYR A 40 -13.62 -6.87 -4.10
N PHE A 41 -12.82 -6.07 -3.42
CA PHE A 41 -12.91 -4.61 -3.45
C PHE A 41 -11.70 -4.10 -4.22
N GLY A 42 -11.88 -3.21 -5.20
CA GLY A 42 -10.81 -2.82 -6.13
C GLY A 42 -10.60 -1.31 -6.22
N SER A 43 -9.50 -0.90 -6.84
CA SER A 43 -9.18 0.50 -7.16
C SER A 43 -8.63 0.62 -8.57
N ALA A 44 -8.84 1.78 -9.20
CA ALA A 44 -8.07 2.17 -10.37
C ALA A 44 -6.71 2.75 -9.94
N THR A 45 -5.71 2.59 -10.79
CA THR A 45 -4.38 3.25 -10.69
C THR A 45 -3.76 3.32 -12.09
N ASP A 46 -2.63 4.00 -12.23
CA ASP A 46 -1.86 4.05 -13.45
C ASP A 46 -0.36 4.23 -13.21
N ASN A 47 0.45 4.06 -14.27
CA ASN A 47 1.92 4.05 -14.18
C ASN A 47 2.56 5.23 -13.40
N PRO A 48 2.10 6.49 -13.51
CA PRO A 48 2.73 7.60 -12.79
C PRO A 48 2.65 7.49 -11.26
N GLU A 49 1.62 6.84 -10.73
CA GLU A 49 1.40 6.70 -9.28
C GLU A 49 2.21 5.54 -8.68
N LEU A 50 2.66 4.58 -9.48
CA LEU A 50 3.29 3.35 -8.99
C LEU A 50 4.70 3.55 -8.41
N ASN A 51 5.30 4.73 -8.62
CA ASN A 51 6.57 5.11 -8.00
C ASN A 51 6.39 5.81 -6.65
N ASP A 52 5.16 6.17 -6.28
CA ASP A 52 4.85 6.76 -4.97
C ASP A 52 4.72 5.65 -3.92
N THR A 53 5.72 5.56 -3.04
CA THR A 53 5.77 4.57 -1.96
C THR A 53 4.64 4.73 -0.93
N ALA A 54 4.17 5.97 -0.70
CA ALA A 54 3.04 6.20 0.21
C ALA A 54 1.74 5.71 -0.43
N TYR A 55 1.54 6.01 -1.72
CA TYR A 55 0.38 5.54 -2.49
C TYR A 55 0.34 4.01 -2.57
N THR A 56 1.44 3.37 -2.99
CA THR A 56 1.53 1.91 -3.14
C THR A 56 1.42 1.17 -1.81
N SER A 57 1.80 1.80 -0.69
CA SER A 57 1.57 1.22 0.65
C SER A 57 0.09 1.07 1.01
N ILE A 58 -0.78 1.93 0.43
CA ILE A 58 -2.24 1.87 0.59
C ILE A 58 -2.86 0.94 -0.47
N LEU A 59 -2.26 0.86 -1.67
CA LEU A 59 -2.70 -0.01 -2.76
C LEU A 59 -2.44 -1.52 -2.51
N ASP A 60 -2.24 -1.93 -1.25
CA ASP A 60 -1.97 -3.32 -0.90
C ASP A 60 -3.21 -4.23 -1.03
N SER A 61 -2.98 -5.54 -1.18
CA SER A 61 -4.03 -6.52 -1.48
C SER A 61 -5.11 -6.68 -0.40
N ARG A 62 -4.86 -6.24 0.83
CA ARG A 62 -5.84 -6.23 1.92
C ARG A 62 -6.82 -5.06 1.78
N MET A 63 -6.35 -3.95 1.23
CA MET A 63 -7.20 -2.81 0.88
C MET A 63 -7.89 -3.05 -0.46
N PHE A 64 -7.14 -3.44 -1.50
CA PHE A 64 -7.67 -3.61 -2.86
C PHE A 64 -7.22 -4.93 -3.48
N GLY A 65 -8.17 -5.86 -3.67
CA GLY A 65 -7.93 -7.19 -4.23
C GLY A 65 -8.00 -7.25 -5.76
N GLN A 66 -8.27 -6.13 -6.42
CA GLN A 66 -8.34 -6.01 -7.87
C GLN A 66 -7.94 -4.60 -8.30
N ILE A 67 -7.24 -4.52 -9.44
CA ILE A 67 -6.74 -3.27 -9.99
C ILE A 67 -7.21 -3.11 -11.43
N THR A 68 -7.65 -1.90 -11.77
CA THR A 68 -8.00 -1.52 -13.15
C THR A 68 -7.04 -0.41 -13.63
N PRO A 69 -6.33 -0.58 -14.75
CA PRO A 69 -5.50 0.48 -15.30
C PRO A 69 -6.37 1.63 -15.80
N ALA A 70 -6.09 2.84 -15.32
CA ALA A 70 -6.92 4.01 -15.61
C ALA A 70 -6.81 4.47 -17.07
N ASN A 71 -5.61 4.44 -17.66
CA ASN A 71 -5.39 4.85 -19.05
C ASN A 71 -4.48 3.91 -19.84
N SER A 72 -3.48 3.28 -19.22
CA SER A 72 -2.46 2.48 -19.90
C SER A 72 -2.96 1.28 -20.72
N MET A 73 -4.24 0.91 -20.63
CA MET A 73 -4.87 -0.11 -21.48
C MET A 73 -5.96 0.43 -22.43
N LYS A 74 -6.10 1.75 -22.58
CA LYS A 74 -6.97 2.34 -23.60
C LYS A 74 -6.31 2.20 -24.97
N TRP A 75 -7.12 2.26 -26.05
CA TRP A 75 -6.65 2.06 -27.42
C TRP A 75 -5.50 3.00 -27.79
N ASP A 76 -5.65 4.29 -27.47
CA ASP A 76 -4.62 5.31 -27.72
C ASP A 76 -3.30 5.01 -26.99
N ALA A 77 -3.35 4.32 -25.85
CA ALA A 77 -2.17 3.89 -25.11
C ALA A 77 -1.53 2.60 -25.67
N ILE A 78 -2.34 1.62 -26.11
CA ILE A 78 -1.82 0.31 -26.56
C ILE A 78 -1.57 0.23 -28.07
N GLU A 79 -2.22 1.06 -28.89
CA GLU A 79 -2.08 1.10 -30.35
C GLU A 79 -2.26 2.55 -30.86
N PRO A 80 -1.29 3.45 -30.61
CA PRO A 80 -1.36 4.86 -31.04
C PRO A 80 -1.40 5.05 -32.56
N SER A 81 -0.97 4.05 -33.34
CA SER A 81 -1.12 4.00 -34.80
C SER A 81 -1.35 2.56 -35.26
N PRO A 82 -2.12 2.29 -36.34
CA PRO A 82 -2.48 0.93 -36.74
C PRO A 82 -1.28 -0.03 -36.85
N GLY A 83 -1.35 -1.14 -36.13
CA GLY A 83 -0.32 -2.18 -36.09
C GLY A 83 0.92 -1.84 -35.25
N ASN A 84 0.99 -0.66 -34.62
CA ASN A 84 2.08 -0.26 -33.73
C ASN A 84 1.62 -0.35 -32.28
N PHE A 85 1.94 -1.48 -31.63
CA PHE A 85 1.58 -1.72 -30.23
C PHE A 85 2.70 -1.31 -29.28
N THR A 86 2.34 -0.70 -28.14
CA THR A 86 3.29 -0.25 -27.09
C THR A 86 2.84 -0.66 -25.69
#